data_AF-A0A843H6W5-F1
#
_entry.id   AF-A0A843H6W5-F1
#
_cell.length_a   1.000
_cell.length_b   1.000
_cell.length_c   1.000
_cell.angle_alpha   90.00
_cell.angle_beta   90.00
_cell.angle_gamma   90.00
#
_symmetry.space_group_name_H-M   'P 1'
#
loop_
_entity.id
_entity.type
_entity.pdbx_description
1 polymer ?
#
loop_
_entity_poly.entity_id
_entity_poly.type
_entity_poly.pdbx_seq_one_letter_code
_entity_poly.pdbx_strand_id
1 'polypeptide(L)'
;MNHKENEYVFPGEVLCAYEEYMPSDWTYVDEGYVKASIAGRISIDEKNKSITIKADNAPRALEKNDLVIGYITEVKSSKALVTIKKIIGTDRDLITGYKGYVHISKATSDYIQTLHYLFKIGDIIKARVANVYSNDYIELTTSNNDLGVIKAMCVNCRKFMKLNKQTHTLECECGQKDTRKISVNYGGLKE
;
A
#
# COMPACT_ATOMS: atom_id res chain seq x y z
N MET A 1 15.63 23.39 25.16
CA MET A 1 14.46 22.97 24.35
C MET A 1 13.31 23.98 24.47
N ASN A 2 12.84 24.53 23.34
CA ASN A 2 11.80 25.58 23.31
C ASN A 2 10.37 25.04 23.33
N HIS A 3 10.19 23.76 22.97
CA HIS A 3 8.89 23.13 22.85
C HIS A 3 8.79 21.88 23.71
N LYS A 4 7.57 21.40 23.97
CA LYS A 4 7.30 20.19 24.78
C LYS A 4 6.70 19.06 23.94
N GLU A 5 6.72 17.86 24.50
CA GLU A 5 6.02 16.70 23.92
C GLU A 5 4.56 17.05 23.57
N ASN A 6 4.10 16.60 22.39
CA ASN A 6 2.74 16.78 21.89
C ASN A 6 2.34 18.23 21.57
N GLU A 7 3.28 19.18 21.59
CA GLU A 7 3.07 20.56 21.14
C GLU A 7 2.98 20.61 19.60
N TYR A 8 2.09 21.47 19.08
CA TYR A 8 1.89 21.63 17.64
C TYR A 8 2.85 22.68 17.09
N VAL A 9 3.53 22.35 15.99
CA VAL A 9 4.56 23.19 15.36
C VAL A 9 4.34 23.35 13.87
N PHE A 10 4.92 24.40 13.30
CA PHE A 10 4.91 24.69 11.87
C PHE A 10 6.29 24.47 11.20
N PRO A 11 6.34 24.24 9.88
CA PRO A 11 7.60 24.07 9.16
C PRO A 11 8.54 25.26 9.37
N GLY A 12 9.81 24.97 9.64
CA GLY A 12 10.86 25.96 9.90
C GLY A 12 11.01 26.37 11.36
N GLU A 13 10.07 26.00 12.24
CA GLU A 13 10.18 26.28 13.68
C GLU A 13 11.36 25.53 14.32
N VAL A 14 12.07 26.21 15.21
CA VAL A 14 13.24 25.68 15.94
C VAL A 14 12.77 24.89 17.15
N LEU A 15 13.05 23.60 17.16
CA LEU A 15 12.61 22.68 18.21
C LEU A 15 13.59 22.66 19.40
N CYS A 16 14.87 22.46 19.08
CA CYS A 16 15.97 22.35 20.04
C CYS A 16 17.32 22.57 19.37
N ALA A 17 18.39 22.67 20.17
CA ALA A 17 19.75 22.56 19.65
C ALA A 17 20.06 21.10 19.27
N TYR A 18 20.91 20.88 18.26
CA TYR A 18 21.31 19.55 17.80
C TYR A 18 22.01 18.73 18.88
N GLU A 19 22.67 19.40 19.83
CA GLU A 19 23.32 18.79 20.99
C GLU A 19 22.34 18.26 22.04
N GLU A 20 21.08 18.73 22.05
CA GLU A 20 20.06 18.26 22.98
C GLU A 20 19.39 16.97 22.47
N TYR A 21 18.92 16.98 21.23
CA TYR A 21 18.24 15.85 20.59
C TYR A 21 18.64 15.74 19.12
N MET A 22 18.82 14.51 18.67
CA MET A 22 19.09 14.19 17.27
C MET A 22 17.83 14.36 16.40
N PRO A 23 17.98 14.86 15.16
CA PRO A 23 16.88 14.92 14.20
C PRO A 23 16.41 13.52 13.84
N SER A 24 15.11 13.33 13.74
CA SER A 24 14.48 12.12 13.22
C SER A 24 13.37 12.48 12.23
N ASP A 25 12.35 11.64 12.07
CA ASP A 25 11.35 11.79 11.03
C ASP A 25 10.71 13.19 11.05
N TRP A 26 10.62 13.80 9.86
CA TRP A 26 10.01 15.12 9.67
C TRP A 26 10.72 16.28 10.41
N THR A 27 12.01 16.12 10.65
CA THR A 27 12.89 17.19 11.15
C THR A 27 14.16 17.27 10.31
N TYR A 28 14.85 18.40 10.39
CA TYR A 28 16.14 18.59 9.74
C TYR A 28 17.04 19.50 10.58
N VAL A 29 18.33 19.49 10.30
CA VAL A 29 19.30 20.36 10.98
C VAL A 29 19.65 21.53 10.09
N ASP A 30 19.61 22.72 10.65
CA ASP A 30 20.00 23.95 9.99
C ASP A 30 20.60 24.91 11.02
N GLU A 31 21.80 25.41 10.74
CA GLU A 31 22.58 26.28 11.63
C GLU A 31 22.76 25.73 13.07
N GLY A 32 22.89 24.41 13.23
CA GLY A 32 23.07 23.76 14.54
C GLY A 32 21.77 23.54 15.32
N TYR A 33 20.62 23.91 14.75
CA TYR A 33 19.31 23.71 15.35
C TYR A 33 18.52 22.65 14.61
N VAL A 34 17.76 21.84 15.36
CA VAL A 34 16.77 20.94 14.79
C VAL A 34 15.49 21.72 14.53
N LYS A 35 15.02 21.71 13.28
CA LYS A 35 13.83 22.42 12.82
C LYS A 35 12.78 21.44 12.29
N ALA A 36 11.50 21.80 12.41
CA ALA A 36 10.40 21.00 11.86
C ALA A 36 10.34 21.12 10.32
N SER A 37 10.17 20.01 9.60
CA SER A 37 9.99 20.03 8.13
C SER A 37 8.52 19.97 7.69
N ILE A 38 7.60 19.62 8.59
CA ILE A 38 6.16 19.55 8.36
C ILE A 38 5.40 20.12 9.56
N ALA A 39 4.15 20.56 9.33
CA ALA A 39 3.25 20.90 10.42
C ALA A 39 2.73 19.63 11.11
N GLY A 40 2.76 19.60 12.44
CA GLY A 40 2.33 18.45 13.21
C GLY A 40 2.68 18.58 14.69
N ARG A 41 2.62 17.46 15.42
CA ARG A 41 2.91 17.43 16.85
C ARG A 41 4.27 16.82 17.15
N ILE A 42 4.99 17.42 18.09
CA ILE A 42 6.28 16.91 18.53
C ILE A 42 6.12 15.54 19.22
N SER A 43 7.03 14.62 18.91
CA SER A 43 7.22 13.36 19.62
C SER A 43 8.70 13.16 19.92
N ILE A 44 9.02 13.01 21.20
CA ILE A 44 10.36 12.93 21.76
C ILE A 44 10.62 11.49 22.21
N ASP A 45 11.69 10.91 21.71
CA ASP A 45 12.23 9.66 22.22
C ASP A 45 13.35 9.97 23.23
N GLU A 46 13.00 9.94 24.51
CA GLU A 46 13.96 10.21 25.59
C GLU A 46 15.08 9.17 25.68
N LYS A 47 14.85 7.95 25.21
CA LYS A 47 15.83 6.86 25.29
C LYS A 47 16.90 7.02 24.22
N ASN A 48 16.48 7.32 22.99
CA ASN A 48 17.39 7.53 21.86
C ASN A 48 17.83 8.99 21.70
N LYS A 49 17.29 9.90 22.54
CA LYS A 49 17.48 11.35 22.46
C LYS A 49 17.23 11.86 21.04
N SER A 50 16.07 11.53 20.49
CA SER A 50 15.65 12.01 19.16
C SER A 50 14.31 12.73 19.21
N ILE A 51 14.09 13.59 18.22
CA ILE A 51 12.85 14.36 18.06
C ILE A 51 12.25 14.13 16.67
N THR A 52 10.95 13.88 16.63
CA THR A 52 10.16 13.58 15.43
C THR A 52 8.92 14.48 15.39
N ILE A 53 8.40 14.80 14.21
CA ILE A 53 7.06 15.39 14.08
C ILE A 53 6.05 14.31 13.64
N LYS A 54 4.98 14.13 14.40
CA LYS A 54 3.82 13.31 14.02
C LYS A 54 2.80 14.20 13.34
N ALA A 55 2.58 13.94 12.04
CA ALA A 55 1.58 14.64 11.25
C ALA A 55 0.61 13.62 10.63
N ASP A 56 -0.69 13.90 10.68
CA ASP A 56 -1.72 13.03 10.11
C ASP A 56 -1.53 12.84 8.60
N ASN A 57 -1.02 13.87 7.93
CA ASN A 57 -0.73 13.86 6.50
C ASN A 57 0.74 13.58 6.18
N ALA A 58 1.52 13.01 7.10
CA ALA A 58 2.93 12.69 6.84
C ALA A 58 3.08 11.75 5.62
N PRO A 59 3.89 12.11 4.61
CA PRO A 59 4.18 11.23 3.49
C PRO A 59 4.84 9.91 3.96
N ARG A 60 4.16 8.77 3.84
CA ARG A 60 4.71 7.47 4.25
C ARG A 60 5.19 6.65 3.04
N ALA A 61 6.38 6.07 3.17
CA ALA A 61 6.86 5.05 2.23
C ALA A 61 6.18 3.71 2.51
N LEU A 62 6.05 2.88 1.46
CA LEU A 62 5.47 1.56 1.58
C LEU A 62 6.42 0.61 2.33
N GLU A 63 5.88 -0.10 3.32
CA GLU A 63 6.63 -0.99 4.21
C GLU A 63 6.14 -2.43 4.12
N LYS A 64 6.94 -3.35 4.66
CA LYS A 64 6.55 -4.75 4.82
C LYS A 64 5.27 -4.86 5.66
N ASN A 65 4.40 -5.78 5.28
CA ASN A 65 3.08 -6.05 5.85
C ASN A 65 1.99 -5.01 5.57
N ASP A 66 2.29 -3.90 4.91
CA ASP A 66 1.26 -2.95 4.46
C ASP A 66 0.23 -3.65 3.59
N LEU A 67 -1.03 -3.23 3.74
CA LEU A 67 -2.12 -3.63 2.87
C LEU A 67 -2.26 -2.60 1.77
N VAL A 68 -2.30 -3.07 0.53
CA VAL A 68 -2.28 -2.19 -0.65
C VAL A 68 -3.37 -2.55 -1.64
N ILE A 69 -3.82 -1.53 -2.37
CA ILE A 69 -4.70 -1.65 -3.52
C ILE A 69 -3.92 -1.26 -4.76
N GLY A 70 -4.02 -2.09 -5.79
CA GLY A 70 -3.41 -1.84 -7.08
C GLY A 70 -4.20 -2.53 -8.18
N TYR A 71 -3.76 -2.31 -9.42
CA TYR A 71 -4.30 -3.03 -10.57
C TYR A 71 -3.20 -3.79 -11.30
N ILE A 72 -3.60 -4.90 -11.91
CA ILE A 72 -2.70 -5.78 -12.63
C ILE A 72 -2.40 -5.18 -14.00
N THR A 73 -1.12 -4.99 -14.30
CA THR A 73 -0.65 -4.47 -15.59
C THR A 73 -0.28 -5.59 -16.56
N GLU A 74 0.24 -6.70 -16.05
CA GLU A 74 0.69 -7.83 -16.87
C GLU A 74 0.53 -9.14 -16.08
N VAL A 75 0.23 -10.22 -16.79
CA VAL A 75 0.19 -11.56 -16.20
C VAL A 75 1.02 -12.49 -17.07
N LYS A 76 2.05 -13.09 -16.47
CA LYS A 76 2.80 -14.24 -17.01
C LYS A 76 2.46 -15.48 -16.19
N SER A 77 2.91 -16.65 -16.64
CA SER A 77 2.61 -17.92 -15.94
C SER A 77 3.00 -17.91 -14.47
N SER A 78 4.17 -17.36 -14.11
CA SER A 78 4.71 -17.37 -12.74
C SER A 78 4.75 -16.03 -12.01
N LYS A 79 4.57 -14.91 -12.72
CA LYS A 79 4.56 -13.55 -12.14
C LYS A 79 3.44 -12.69 -12.72
N ALA A 80 2.69 -12.01 -11.85
CA ALA A 80 1.75 -10.96 -12.23
C ALA A 80 2.28 -9.61 -11.76
N LEU A 81 2.37 -8.64 -12.66
CA LEU A 81 2.83 -7.28 -12.34
C LEU A 81 1.65 -6.41 -11.92
N VAL A 82 1.88 -5.57 -10.92
CA VAL A 82 0.88 -4.76 -10.25
C VAL A 82 1.38 -3.33 -10.13
N THR A 83 0.57 -2.37 -10.55
CA THR A 83 0.79 -0.96 -10.19
C THR A 83 0.00 -0.65 -8.92
N ILE A 84 0.71 -0.27 -7.87
CA ILE A 84 0.12 0.05 -6.57
C ILE A 84 -0.41 1.48 -6.60
N LYS A 85 -1.62 1.69 -6.09
CA LYS A 85 -2.32 2.98 -6.13
C LYS A 85 -2.70 3.52 -4.76
N LYS A 86 -2.88 2.68 -3.75
CA LYS A 86 -3.21 3.12 -2.40
C LYS A 86 -2.65 2.16 -1.35
N ILE A 87 -2.19 2.71 -0.22
CA ILE A 87 -1.97 1.96 1.03
C ILE A 87 -3.27 2.09 1.85
N ILE A 88 -3.81 0.96 2.30
CA ILE A 88 -5.02 0.92 3.12
C ILE A 88 -4.68 1.44 4.52
N GLY A 89 -5.54 2.32 5.06
CA GLY A 89 -5.30 3.00 6.34
C GLY A 89 -4.54 4.32 6.22
N THR A 90 -4.32 4.81 4.99
CA THR A 90 -3.74 6.12 4.72
C THR A 90 -4.67 6.92 3.81
N ASP A 91 -4.99 8.14 4.20
CA ASP A 91 -5.85 9.05 3.43
C ASP A 91 -5.07 9.81 2.35
N ARG A 92 -3.75 9.90 2.49
CA ARG A 92 -2.87 10.55 1.52
C ARG A 92 -2.57 9.62 0.33
N ASP A 93 -2.50 10.22 -0.85
CA ASP A 93 -2.03 9.56 -2.07
C ASP A 93 -0.54 9.16 -1.97
N LEU A 94 -0.17 8.16 -2.76
CA LEU A 94 1.21 7.72 -2.87
C LEU A 94 2.09 8.84 -3.43
N ILE A 95 3.23 9.05 -2.78
CA ILE A 95 4.23 10.06 -3.15
C ILE A 95 4.95 9.67 -4.46
N THR A 96 5.04 8.36 -4.72
CA THR A 96 5.70 7.78 -5.89
C THR A 96 4.84 6.68 -6.51
N GLY A 97 5.05 6.43 -7.81
CA GLY A 97 4.46 5.29 -8.49
C GLY A 97 5.16 4.00 -8.04
N TYR A 98 4.52 3.26 -7.15
CA TYR A 98 5.03 1.96 -6.72
C TYR A 98 4.64 0.84 -7.69
N LYS A 99 5.59 -0.02 -8.03
CA LYS A 99 5.33 -1.25 -8.80
C LYS A 99 5.67 -2.47 -7.96
N GLY A 100 4.81 -3.47 -8.06
CA GLY A 100 4.98 -4.73 -7.38
C GLY A 100 4.70 -5.92 -8.29
N TYR A 101 4.95 -7.10 -7.76
CA TYR A 101 4.64 -8.36 -8.43
C TYR A 101 4.10 -9.37 -7.43
N VAL A 102 3.20 -10.23 -7.90
CA VAL A 102 2.77 -11.44 -7.19
C VAL A 102 3.42 -12.63 -7.88
N HIS A 103 4.27 -13.35 -7.15
CA HIS A 103 4.79 -14.64 -7.62
C HIS A 103 3.74 -15.74 -7.40
N ILE A 104 3.74 -16.78 -8.25
CA ILE A 104 2.76 -17.88 -8.18
C ILE A 104 2.69 -18.54 -6.80
N SER A 105 3.83 -18.71 -6.12
CA SER A 105 3.90 -19.27 -4.76
C SER A 105 3.37 -18.33 -3.65
N LYS A 106 3.16 -17.05 -3.97
CA LYS A 106 2.57 -16.04 -3.08
C LYS A 106 1.12 -15.71 -3.47
N ALA A 107 0.62 -16.31 -4.55
CA ALA A 107 -0.71 -16.00 -5.04
C ALA A 107 -1.79 -16.70 -4.24
N THR A 108 -1.64 -18.00 -3.95
CA THR A 108 -2.59 -18.82 -3.20
C THR A 108 -1.86 -19.93 -2.45
N SER A 109 -2.49 -20.53 -1.44
CA SER A 109 -1.94 -21.70 -0.72
C SER A 109 -2.01 -22.98 -1.56
N ASP A 110 -2.99 -23.07 -2.44
CA ASP A 110 -3.23 -24.23 -3.29
C ASP A 110 -2.25 -24.29 -4.47
N TYR A 111 -2.02 -25.49 -4.98
CA TYR A 111 -1.20 -25.65 -6.18
C TYR A 111 -1.94 -25.11 -7.41
N ILE A 112 -1.31 -24.18 -8.12
CA ILE A 112 -1.79 -23.61 -9.38
C ILE A 112 -0.68 -23.66 -10.42
N GLN A 113 -1.01 -24.02 -11.66
CA GLN A 113 -0.01 -24.11 -12.74
C GLN A 113 0.30 -22.76 -13.40
N THR A 114 -0.67 -21.83 -13.39
CA THR A 114 -0.51 -20.52 -14.01
C THR A 114 -1.35 -19.45 -13.32
N LEU A 115 -0.77 -18.26 -13.20
CA LEU A 115 -1.46 -17.08 -12.67
C LEU A 115 -2.59 -16.58 -13.58
N HIS A 116 -2.63 -16.99 -14.84
CA HIS A 116 -3.73 -16.64 -15.75
C HIS A 116 -5.10 -17.14 -15.25
N TYR A 117 -5.15 -18.16 -14.38
CA TYR A 117 -6.41 -18.59 -13.75
C TYR A 117 -6.83 -17.70 -12.58
N LEU A 118 -5.88 -17.01 -11.95
CA LEU A 118 -6.15 -16.21 -10.76
C LEU A 118 -6.41 -14.74 -11.10
N PHE A 119 -5.79 -14.24 -12.17
CA PHE A 119 -5.65 -12.83 -12.46
C PHE A 119 -5.72 -12.53 -13.96
N LYS A 120 -6.26 -11.36 -14.32
CA LYS A 120 -6.12 -10.77 -15.66
C LYS A 120 -5.73 -9.30 -15.60
N ILE A 121 -5.30 -8.80 -16.76
CA ILE A 121 -4.89 -7.42 -16.95
C ILE A 121 -6.05 -6.46 -16.67
N GLY A 122 -5.80 -5.57 -15.71
CA GLY A 122 -6.69 -4.52 -15.23
C GLY A 122 -7.64 -4.95 -14.12
N ASP A 123 -7.53 -6.19 -13.62
CA ASP A 123 -8.16 -6.56 -12.35
C ASP A 123 -7.58 -5.68 -11.23
N ILE A 124 -8.46 -5.18 -10.37
CA ILE A 124 -8.09 -4.45 -9.15
C ILE A 124 -7.96 -5.47 -8.04
N ILE A 125 -6.82 -5.46 -7.36
CA ILE A 125 -6.49 -6.41 -6.29
C ILE A 125 -6.21 -5.69 -4.98
N LYS A 126 -6.57 -6.37 -3.88
CA LYS A 126 -6.04 -6.11 -2.55
C LYS A 126 -4.92 -7.11 -2.28
N ALA A 127 -3.75 -6.62 -1.92
CA ALA A 127 -2.58 -7.46 -1.63
C ALA A 127 -1.90 -6.99 -0.34
N ARG A 128 -1.02 -7.85 0.19
CA ARG A 128 -0.13 -7.50 1.30
C ARG A 128 1.31 -7.44 0.81
N VAL A 129 2.06 -6.47 1.30
CA VAL A 129 3.49 -6.35 1.01
C VAL A 129 4.24 -7.45 1.76
N ALA A 130 4.86 -8.36 1.02
CA ALA A 130 5.70 -9.41 1.59
C ALA A 130 7.13 -8.91 1.84
N ASN A 131 7.71 -8.19 0.88
CA ASN A 131 9.02 -7.56 0.98
C ASN A 131 9.11 -6.34 0.05
N VAL A 132 9.98 -5.40 0.41
CA VAL A 132 10.28 -4.19 -0.38
C VAL A 132 11.77 -4.23 -0.74
N TYR A 133 12.09 -4.41 -2.03
CA TYR A 133 13.47 -4.36 -2.51
C TYR A 133 13.82 -2.98 -3.08
N SER A 134 12.88 -2.38 -3.81
CA SER A 134 12.93 -1.01 -4.32
C SER A 134 11.52 -0.51 -4.63
N ASN A 135 11.35 0.78 -4.93
CA ASN A 135 10.05 1.36 -5.26
C ASN A 135 9.39 0.72 -6.50
N ASP A 136 10.19 0.18 -7.43
CA ASP A 136 9.72 -0.49 -8.65
C ASP A 136 9.68 -2.02 -8.54
N TYR A 137 10.13 -2.60 -7.43
CA TYR A 137 10.24 -4.05 -7.24
C TYR A 137 9.79 -4.47 -5.83
N ILE A 138 8.48 -4.44 -5.62
CA ILE A 138 7.83 -4.86 -4.39
C ILE A 138 7.25 -6.26 -4.54
N GLU A 139 7.58 -7.17 -3.62
CA GLU A 139 6.95 -8.49 -3.59
C GLU A 139 5.63 -8.42 -2.84
N LEU A 140 4.55 -8.85 -3.51
CA LEU A 140 3.20 -8.88 -2.97
C LEU A 140 2.73 -10.32 -2.75
N THR A 141 1.90 -10.52 -1.74
CA THR A 141 1.17 -11.77 -1.51
C THR A 141 -0.34 -11.53 -1.54
N THR A 142 -1.06 -12.49 -2.10
CA THR A 142 -2.51 -12.56 -2.06
C THR A 142 -3.01 -13.85 -1.43
N SER A 143 -2.14 -14.64 -0.79
CA SER A 143 -2.46 -16.00 -0.32
C SER A 143 -3.74 -16.10 0.52
N ASN A 144 -3.98 -15.11 1.38
CA ASN A 144 -5.11 -15.08 2.30
C ASN A 144 -6.44 -14.80 1.60
N ASN A 145 -7.53 -15.32 2.16
CA ASN A 145 -8.88 -15.21 1.58
C ASN A 145 -9.41 -13.77 1.51
N ASP A 146 -8.93 -12.87 2.38
CA ASP A 146 -9.29 -11.46 2.35
C ASP A 146 -8.53 -10.66 1.27
N LEU A 147 -7.53 -11.28 0.63
CA LEU A 147 -6.70 -10.72 -0.43
C LEU A 147 -7.07 -11.35 -1.78
N GLY A 148 -6.59 -10.73 -2.86
CA GLY A 148 -6.90 -11.13 -4.24
C GLY A 148 -7.72 -10.08 -4.96
N VAL A 149 -8.46 -10.50 -5.98
CA VAL A 149 -9.27 -9.62 -6.83
C VAL A 149 -10.45 -9.08 -6.04
N ILE A 150 -10.56 -7.75 -5.95
CA ILE A 150 -11.67 -7.03 -5.31
C ILE A 150 -12.61 -6.40 -6.35
N LYS A 151 -12.13 -6.20 -7.58
CA LYS A 151 -12.93 -5.77 -8.73
C LYS A 151 -12.32 -6.32 -10.01
N ALA A 152 -13.05 -7.16 -10.72
CA ALA A 152 -12.58 -7.79 -11.94
C ALA A 152 -13.05 -7.03 -13.18
N MET A 153 -12.18 -6.93 -14.18
CA MET A 153 -12.51 -6.32 -15.46
C MET A 153 -12.65 -7.40 -16.54
N CYS A 154 -13.74 -7.33 -17.31
CA CYS A 154 -13.98 -8.26 -18.39
C CYS A 154 -12.90 -8.15 -19.47
N VAL A 155 -12.33 -9.29 -19.87
CA VAL A 155 -11.32 -9.36 -20.93
C VAL A 155 -11.87 -8.98 -22.31
N ASN A 156 -13.18 -9.15 -22.54
CA ASN A 156 -13.83 -8.87 -23.82
C ASN A 156 -14.26 -7.40 -23.95
N CYS A 157 -15.12 -6.91 -23.05
CA CYS A 157 -15.73 -5.58 -23.16
C CYS A 157 -15.17 -4.53 -22.18
N ARG A 158 -14.19 -4.90 -21.35
CA ARG A 158 -13.54 -4.00 -20.36
C ARG A 158 -14.47 -3.39 -19.30
N LYS A 159 -15.74 -3.80 -19.24
CA LYS A 159 -16.64 -3.46 -18.13
C LYS A 159 -16.32 -4.30 -16.88
N PHE A 160 -16.66 -3.77 -15.72
CA PHE A 160 -16.52 -4.51 -14.47
C PHE A 160 -17.52 -5.66 -14.37
N MET A 161 -17.05 -6.80 -13.85
CA MET A 161 -17.85 -8.01 -13.70
C MET A 161 -18.55 -8.04 -12.34
N LYS A 162 -19.70 -8.71 -12.28
CA LYS A 162 -20.45 -8.97 -11.04
C LYS A 162 -20.13 -10.38 -10.56
N LEU A 163 -20.00 -10.55 -9.24
CA LEU A 163 -19.81 -11.86 -8.64
C LEU A 163 -21.17 -12.52 -8.42
N ASN A 164 -21.39 -13.67 -9.05
CA ASN A 164 -22.48 -14.55 -8.70
C ASN A 164 -22.10 -15.32 -7.43
N LYS A 165 -22.75 -15.01 -6.30
CA LYS A 165 -22.43 -15.60 -4.99
C LYS A 165 -22.80 -17.08 -4.88
N GLN A 166 -23.73 -17.57 -5.70
CA GLN A 166 -24.20 -18.96 -5.65
C GLN A 166 -23.20 -19.89 -6.34
N THR A 167 -22.69 -19.47 -7.50
CA THR A 167 -21.76 -20.25 -8.32
C THR A 167 -20.29 -19.90 -8.08
N HIS A 168 -20.03 -18.80 -7.34
CA HIS A 168 -18.70 -18.23 -7.15
C HIS A 168 -17.99 -17.87 -8.48
N THR A 169 -18.77 -17.50 -9.50
CA THR A 169 -18.25 -17.11 -10.83
C THR A 169 -18.46 -15.61 -11.08
N LEU A 170 -17.54 -15.02 -11.85
CA LEU A 170 -17.68 -13.65 -12.34
C LEU A 170 -18.48 -13.64 -13.63
N GLU A 171 -19.49 -12.79 -13.71
CA GLU A 171 -20.34 -12.66 -14.89
C GLU A 171 -20.32 -11.20 -15.37
N CYS A 172 -20.12 -11.03 -16.67
CA CYS A 172 -20.18 -9.73 -17.33
C CYS A 172 -21.52 -9.57 -18.07
N GLU A 173 -21.94 -8.32 -18.24
CA GLU A 173 -23.12 -7.94 -19.03
C GLU A 173 -23.02 -8.37 -20.50
N CYS A 174 -21.81 -8.59 -21.03
CA CYS A 174 -21.63 -9.12 -22.39
C CYS A 174 -21.73 -10.66 -22.48
N GLY A 175 -22.12 -11.33 -21.38
CA GLY A 175 -22.29 -12.79 -21.31
C GLY A 175 -21.00 -13.56 -20.97
N GLN A 176 -19.84 -12.90 -20.93
CA GLN A 176 -18.59 -13.55 -20.53
C GLN A 176 -18.62 -13.97 -19.06
N LYS A 177 -18.24 -15.23 -18.82
CA LYS A 177 -18.09 -15.80 -17.48
C LYS A 177 -16.62 -16.14 -17.24
N ASP A 178 -16.18 -15.97 -16.01
CA ASP A 178 -14.78 -16.24 -15.66
C ASP A 178 -14.59 -16.57 -14.18
N THR A 179 -13.43 -17.12 -13.85
CA THR A 179 -13.00 -17.40 -12.47
C THR A 179 -11.68 -16.69 -12.19
N ARG A 180 -11.50 -16.27 -10.92
CA ARG A 180 -10.33 -15.53 -10.44
C ARG A 180 -10.06 -15.93 -9.00
N LYS A 181 -8.91 -15.51 -8.45
CA LYS A 181 -8.72 -15.49 -7.00
C LYS A 181 -9.50 -14.33 -6.40
N ILE A 182 -10.78 -14.56 -6.11
CA ILE A 182 -11.70 -13.55 -5.60
C ILE A 182 -11.46 -13.35 -4.10
N SER A 183 -11.27 -12.10 -3.67
CA SER A 183 -11.26 -11.73 -2.26
C SER A 183 -12.67 -11.83 -1.69
N VAL A 184 -12.82 -12.20 -0.42
CA VAL A 184 -14.13 -12.11 0.28
C VAL A 184 -14.72 -10.70 0.29
N ASN A 185 -13.91 -9.67 0.04
CA ASN A 185 -14.31 -8.26 -0.04
C ASN A 185 -14.64 -7.81 -1.48
N TYR A 186 -14.89 -8.73 -2.41
CA TYR A 186 -15.20 -8.39 -3.79
C TYR A 186 -16.46 -7.51 -3.90
N GLY A 187 -16.33 -6.40 -4.64
CA GLY A 187 -17.43 -5.47 -4.87
C GLY A 187 -17.72 -4.48 -3.74
N GLY A 188 -16.92 -4.48 -2.67
CA GLY A 188 -16.99 -3.48 -1.61
C GLY A 188 -15.94 -3.74 -0.54
N LEU A 189 -14.86 -2.96 -0.56
CA LEU A 189 -14.00 -2.78 0.61
C LEU A 189 -14.87 -2.07 1.66
N LYS A 190 -15.16 -2.73 2.78
CA LYS A 190 -15.71 -2.01 3.93
C LYS A 190 -14.61 -1.04 4.38
N GLU A 191 -14.93 0.25 4.33
CA GLU A 191 -14.14 1.31 4.98
C GLU A 191 -13.96 1.00 6.46
#